data_AF-A0A3D2TY34-F1
#
_entry.id   AF-A0A3D2TY34-F1
#
_cell.length_a   1.000
_cell.length_b   1.000
_cell.length_c   1.000
_cell.angle_alpha   90.00
_cell.angle_beta   90.00
_cell.angle_gamma   90.00
#
_symmetry.space_group_name_H-M   'P 1'
#
loop_
_entity.id
_entity.type
_entity.pdbx_description
1 polymer ?
#
loop_
_entity_poly.entity_id
_entity_poly.type
_entity_poly.pdbx_seq_one_letter_code
_entity_poly.pdbx_strand_id
1 'polypeptide(L)'
;MQWIRYELKTTTDASSRIGELLTEFGVNGYELQDNVPLSAEEERKMYTDIPAELPPDNGEAVLVFYSDVIDGDSDAFYSTGSSLRDAEIEQNVPDRLLTKPEAFIKAFTTRVEKASSFAPITFSELTYQVEDDSAWKDKWKENFKPFRIADDVLIKPTWEPVPEDCSESDIVLSIDPGSAFGTGTHETTKLCLLSLRNYIHDDTRLMDAGCGSGILAIAALLCGAKSAFCLDIDPSAVTGTIENAEINGIDASRITAIHANILEDAAAVKKQTGEPFDIAVANILADVIIPLSDYIGDFIKPGGIFISSGILNEKSDAVEQALLRNNFTILERNTMGDWVSFVCQK
;
A
#
# COMPACT_ATOMS: atom_id res chain seq x y z
N MET A 1 -7.03 -9.05 -12.17
CA MET A 1 -5.73 -8.99 -12.87
C MET A 1 -5.43 -10.43 -13.18
N GLN A 2 -5.14 -10.75 -14.44
CA GLN A 2 -4.97 -12.14 -14.85
C GLN A 2 -3.48 -12.47 -14.88
N TRP A 3 -3.13 -13.60 -14.31
CA TRP A 3 -1.78 -14.14 -14.27
C TRP A 3 -1.78 -15.53 -14.89
N ILE A 4 -0.63 -15.93 -15.41
CA ILE A 4 -0.41 -17.29 -15.88
C ILE A 4 0.45 -17.99 -14.83
N ARG A 5 -0.13 -18.99 -14.18
CA ARG A 5 0.57 -19.86 -13.25
C ARG A 5 1.11 -21.07 -14.02
N TYR A 6 2.42 -21.29 -13.96
CA TYR A 6 3.08 -22.46 -14.51
C TYR A 6 3.45 -23.44 -13.41
N GLU A 7 3.26 -24.73 -13.69
CA GLU A 7 3.74 -25.82 -12.84
C GLU A 7 4.65 -26.74 -13.65
N LEU A 8 5.87 -26.94 -13.17
CA LEU A 8 6.84 -27.84 -13.75
C LEU A 8 7.17 -28.96 -12.77
N LYS A 9 6.84 -30.20 -13.12
CA LYS A 9 7.15 -31.40 -12.33
C LYS A 9 8.46 -32.03 -12.80
N THR A 10 9.40 -32.20 -11.89
CA THR A 10 10.73 -32.76 -12.15
C THR A 10 11.19 -33.61 -10.95
N THR A 11 12.45 -34.03 -10.95
CA THR A 11 13.07 -34.72 -9.84
C THR A 11 13.85 -33.75 -8.96
N THR A 12 14.01 -34.09 -7.69
CA THR A 12 14.83 -33.34 -6.74
C THR A 12 16.23 -33.03 -7.30
N ASP A 13 16.88 -34.03 -7.89
CA ASP A 13 18.23 -33.91 -8.50
C ASP A 13 18.30 -32.96 -9.71
N ALA A 14 17.18 -32.78 -10.42
CA ALA A 14 17.12 -31.96 -11.64
C ALA A 14 16.59 -30.54 -11.37
N SER A 15 15.89 -30.34 -10.24
CA SER A 15 15.20 -29.09 -9.87
C SER A 15 16.09 -27.85 -9.98
N SER A 16 17.29 -27.86 -9.40
CA SER A 16 18.19 -26.69 -9.40
C SER A 16 18.64 -26.32 -10.82
N ARG A 17 18.95 -27.33 -11.65
CA ARG A 17 19.38 -27.12 -13.04
C ARG A 17 18.24 -26.64 -13.93
N ILE A 18 17.03 -27.13 -13.67
CA ILE A 18 15.83 -26.62 -14.33
C ILE A 18 15.56 -25.18 -13.93
N GLY A 19 15.74 -24.84 -12.64
CA GLY A 19 15.67 -23.46 -12.16
C GLY A 19 16.61 -22.52 -12.89
N GLU A 20 17.88 -22.91 -13.10
CA GLU A 20 18.84 -22.14 -13.89
C GLU A 20 18.37 -21.92 -15.34
N LEU A 21 17.84 -22.96 -15.98
CA LEU A 21 17.28 -22.86 -17.33
C LEU A 21 16.03 -21.96 -17.38
N LEU A 22 15.21 -21.95 -16.34
CA LEU A 22 14.05 -21.05 -16.26
C LEU A 22 14.50 -19.59 -16.17
N THR A 23 15.58 -19.30 -15.44
CA THR A 23 16.17 -17.96 -15.37
C THR A 23 16.71 -17.51 -16.74
N GLU A 24 17.29 -18.41 -17.55
CA GLU A 24 17.67 -18.09 -18.95
C GLU A 24 16.48 -17.65 -19.81
N PHE A 25 15.26 -18.06 -19.44
CA PHE A 25 14.00 -17.74 -20.13
C PHE A 25 13.25 -16.55 -19.52
N GLY A 26 13.87 -15.80 -18.60
CA GLY A 26 13.27 -14.60 -17.98
C GLY A 26 12.44 -14.88 -16.73
N VAL A 27 12.48 -16.11 -16.17
CA VAL A 27 11.81 -16.39 -14.90
C VAL A 27 12.65 -15.82 -13.75
N ASN A 28 12.16 -14.73 -13.17
CA ASN A 28 12.83 -13.99 -12.09
C ASN A 28 12.73 -14.68 -10.71
N GLY A 29 11.82 -15.63 -10.55
CA GLY A 29 11.66 -16.41 -9.33
C GLY A 29 10.66 -17.56 -9.51
N TYR A 30 10.86 -18.62 -8.74
CA TYR A 30 9.98 -19.77 -8.67
C TYR A 30 9.92 -20.28 -7.22
N GLU A 31 8.78 -20.84 -6.85
CA GLU A 31 8.62 -21.63 -5.63
C GLU A 31 9.06 -23.06 -5.93
N LEU A 32 9.95 -23.61 -5.10
CA LEU A 32 10.36 -25.01 -5.15
C LEU A 32 9.61 -25.78 -4.07
N GLN A 33 8.80 -26.76 -4.49
CA GLN A 33 8.10 -27.68 -3.61
C GLN A 33 8.73 -29.06 -3.74
N ASP A 34 9.50 -29.47 -2.74
CA ASP A 34 10.08 -30.81 -2.62
C ASP A 34 10.07 -31.27 -1.15
N ASN A 35 10.44 -32.53 -0.93
CA ASN A 35 10.55 -33.13 0.41
C ASN A 35 12.02 -33.16 0.89
N VAL A 36 12.86 -32.22 0.43
CA VAL A 36 14.27 -32.15 0.86
C VAL A 36 14.35 -31.41 2.19
N PRO A 37 14.84 -32.07 3.25
CA PRO A 37 15.08 -31.38 4.51
C PRO A 37 16.15 -30.31 4.34
N LEU A 38 15.91 -29.12 4.87
CA LEU A 38 16.91 -28.07 4.94
C LEU A 38 18.11 -28.56 5.75
N SER A 39 19.32 -28.19 5.31
CA SER A 39 20.51 -28.44 6.12
C SER A 39 20.49 -27.55 7.38
N ALA A 40 21.16 -27.99 8.44
CA ALA A 40 21.27 -27.23 9.69
C ALA A 40 21.91 -25.82 9.53
N GLU A 41 22.59 -25.56 8.40
CA GLU A 41 23.12 -24.23 8.06
C GLU A 41 22.08 -23.35 7.37
N GLU A 42 21.22 -23.92 6.52
CA GLU A 42 20.10 -23.22 5.86
C GLU A 42 19.01 -22.87 6.86
N GLU A 43 18.68 -23.78 7.79
CA GLU A 43 17.75 -23.53 8.90
C GLU A 43 18.19 -22.32 9.75
N ARG A 44 19.50 -22.19 10.02
CA ARG A 44 20.05 -21.06 10.78
C ARG A 44 19.96 -19.72 10.03
N LYS A 45 19.96 -19.73 8.69
CA LYS A 45 19.83 -18.52 7.87
C LYS A 45 18.37 -18.07 7.72
N MET A 46 17.42 -18.99 7.88
CA MET A 46 15.98 -18.76 7.71
C MET A 46 15.26 -18.23 8.97
N TYR A 47 15.96 -18.06 10.10
CA TYR A 47 15.40 -17.59 11.39
C TYR A 47 14.11 -18.31 11.80
N THR A 48 13.99 -19.61 11.53
CA THR A 48 12.81 -20.41 11.85
C THR A 48 12.94 -21.03 13.25
N ASP A 49 12.05 -20.65 14.17
CA ASP A 49 12.02 -21.15 15.56
C ASP A 49 11.50 -22.59 15.70
N ILE A 50 10.90 -23.16 14.63
CA ILE A 50 10.34 -24.51 14.60
C ILE A 50 10.77 -25.18 13.29
N PRO A 51 11.56 -26.27 13.34
CA PRO A 51 11.89 -27.06 12.14
C PRO A 51 10.64 -27.68 11.54
N ALA A 52 10.45 -27.57 10.23
CA ALA A 52 9.38 -28.27 9.54
C ALA A 52 9.71 -29.76 9.48
N GLU A 53 8.89 -30.61 10.12
CA GLU A 53 8.97 -32.07 9.92
C GLU A 53 8.42 -32.41 8.53
N LEU A 54 9.30 -32.48 7.53
CA LEU A 54 8.95 -32.93 6.19
C LEU A 54 8.95 -34.47 6.11
N PRO A 55 8.06 -35.08 5.29
CA PRO A 55 8.15 -36.48 4.92
C PRO A 55 9.52 -36.81 4.27
N PRO A 56 9.93 -38.09 4.23
CA PRO A 56 11.14 -38.48 3.50
C PRO A 56 11.09 -38.05 2.03
N ASP A 57 12.22 -37.60 1.51
CA ASP A 57 12.37 -37.24 0.09
C ASP A 57 11.88 -38.38 -0.81
N ASN A 58 10.87 -38.09 -1.62
CA ASN A 58 10.27 -39.00 -2.58
C ASN A 58 10.91 -38.88 -3.97
N GLY A 59 11.92 -38.02 -4.13
CA GLY A 59 12.65 -37.80 -5.38
C GLY A 59 11.89 -36.94 -6.40
N GLU A 60 10.79 -36.32 -5.99
CA GLU A 60 9.94 -35.47 -6.83
C GLU A 60 10.03 -34.02 -6.37
N ALA A 61 10.11 -33.10 -7.34
CA ALA A 61 10.13 -31.67 -7.11
C ALA A 61 9.17 -30.96 -8.07
N VAL A 62 8.47 -29.93 -7.59
CA VAL A 62 7.60 -29.08 -8.39
C VAL A 62 8.10 -27.64 -8.33
N LEU A 63 8.33 -27.05 -9.49
CA LEU A 63 8.65 -25.63 -9.61
C LEU A 63 7.40 -24.88 -10.05
N VAL A 64 6.96 -23.91 -9.26
CA VAL A 64 5.80 -23.07 -9.54
C VAL A 64 6.27 -21.64 -9.79
N PHE A 65 5.85 -21.04 -10.90
CA PHE A 65 6.19 -19.65 -11.22
C PHE A 65 5.07 -18.95 -11.99
N TYR A 66 5.15 -17.64 -12.05
CA TYR A 66 4.07 -16.78 -12.55
C TYR A 66 4.57 -15.86 -13.66
N SER A 67 3.68 -15.53 -14.59
CA SER A 67 3.88 -14.45 -15.56
C SER A 67 2.61 -13.62 -15.73
N ASP A 68 2.76 -12.39 -16.21
CA ASP A 68 1.63 -11.56 -16.61
C ASP A 68 0.87 -12.16 -17.82
N VAL A 69 -0.41 -11.81 -17.94
CA VAL A 69 -1.17 -11.95 -19.19
C VAL A 69 -1.05 -10.64 -19.96
N ILE A 70 -0.43 -10.65 -21.15
CA ILE A 70 -0.52 -9.49 -22.05
C ILE A 70 -1.87 -9.58 -22.75
N ASP A 71 -2.84 -8.83 -22.24
CA ASP A 71 -4.08 -8.56 -22.95
C ASP A 71 -3.73 -7.66 -24.15
N GLY A 72 -4.00 -8.19 -25.35
CA GLY A 72 -3.70 -7.65 -26.70
C GLY A 72 -2.99 -6.30 -26.83
N ASP A 73 -1.84 -6.29 -27.51
CA ASP A 73 -1.19 -5.14 -28.21
C ASP A 73 -1.19 -3.76 -27.51
N SER A 74 -1.29 -3.73 -26.18
CA SER A 74 -1.26 -2.50 -25.40
C SER A 74 0.04 -2.42 -24.58
N ASP A 75 0.90 -1.48 -24.99
CA ASP A 75 2.09 -1.06 -24.24
C ASP A 75 1.68 -0.21 -23.00
N ALA A 76 0.78 -0.72 -22.16
CA ALA A 76 0.32 -0.03 -20.95
C ALA A 76 1.03 -0.60 -19.71
N PHE A 77 2.14 0.06 -19.35
CA PHE A 77 2.95 -0.21 -18.16
C PHE A 77 2.23 0.26 -16.88
N TYR A 78 2.02 -0.64 -15.91
CA TYR A 78 1.60 -0.28 -14.56
C TYR A 78 2.86 -0.12 -13.69
N SER A 79 3.20 1.13 -13.35
CA SER A 79 4.34 1.46 -12.48
C SER A 79 4.03 1.08 -11.02
N THR A 80 4.94 0.34 -10.38
CA THR A 80 4.90 0.01 -8.95
C THR A 80 5.62 1.05 -8.07
N GLY A 81 5.83 2.28 -8.58
CA GLY A 81 6.32 3.40 -7.78
C GLY A 81 7.81 3.33 -7.41
N SER A 82 8.63 2.54 -8.10
CA SER A 82 10.09 2.51 -7.91
C SER A 82 10.81 2.76 -9.23
N SER A 83 10.92 4.04 -9.60
CA SER A 83 11.48 4.56 -10.86
C SER A 83 12.95 4.21 -11.17
N LEU A 84 13.64 3.49 -10.28
CA LEU A 84 15.01 3.01 -10.49
C LEU A 84 15.09 1.59 -11.06
N ARG A 85 14.01 0.79 -10.99
CA ARG A 85 13.96 -0.56 -11.61
C ARG A 85 13.41 -0.56 -13.03
N ASP A 86 12.68 0.48 -13.40
CA ASP A 86 11.88 0.52 -14.62
C ASP A 86 12.72 0.74 -15.89
N ALA A 87 13.97 1.20 -15.76
CA ALA A 87 14.85 1.49 -16.91
C ALA A 87 15.64 0.27 -17.43
N GLU A 88 15.68 -0.86 -16.72
CA GLU A 88 16.49 -2.03 -17.11
C GLU A 88 15.70 -3.08 -17.91
N ILE A 89 14.37 -2.98 -17.99
CA ILE A 89 13.50 -4.03 -18.56
C ILE A 89 13.34 -3.91 -20.10
N GLU A 90 13.65 -2.75 -20.69
CA GLU A 90 13.32 -2.45 -22.10
C GLU A 90 14.15 -3.22 -23.17
N GLN A 91 15.16 -4.01 -22.80
CA GLN A 91 16.12 -4.57 -23.77
C GLN A 91 16.13 -6.10 -23.93
N ASN A 92 15.24 -6.86 -23.29
CA ASN A 92 15.30 -8.32 -23.33
C ASN A 92 14.12 -8.97 -24.08
N VAL A 93 14.41 -9.41 -25.31
CA VAL A 93 13.56 -10.28 -26.16
C VAL A 93 13.00 -11.56 -25.44
N PRO A 94 13.61 -12.13 -24.38
CA PRO A 94 13.06 -13.26 -23.62
C PRO A 94 11.73 -13.02 -22.87
N ASP A 95 11.49 -11.81 -22.35
CA ASP A 95 10.38 -11.56 -21.40
C ASP A 95 8.99 -11.73 -22.02
N ARG A 96 8.86 -11.54 -23.35
CA ARG A 96 7.59 -11.70 -24.07
C ARG A 96 7.22 -13.15 -24.39
N LEU A 97 8.09 -14.12 -24.09
CA LEU A 97 7.79 -15.53 -24.34
C LEU A 97 6.92 -16.12 -23.23
N LEU A 98 7.14 -15.72 -21.98
CA LEU A 98 6.40 -16.18 -20.80
C LEU A 98 4.91 -15.81 -20.86
N THR A 99 4.56 -14.75 -21.57
CA THR A 99 3.16 -14.31 -21.76
C THR A 99 2.44 -15.11 -22.85
N LYS A 100 3.13 -16.04 -23.52
CA LYS A 100 2.61 -16.95 -24.56
C LYS A 100 2.87 -18.41 -24.16
N PRO A 101 1.99 -19.03 -23.35
CA PRO A 101 2.27 -20.30 -22.69
C PRO A 101 2.66 -21.43 -23.63
N GLU A 102 1.94 -21.61 -24.73
CA GLU A 102 2.24 -22.68 -25.70
C GLU A 102 3.62 -22.49 -26.36
N ALA A 103 3.99 -21.24 -26.67
CA ALA A 103 5.26 -20.92 -27.29
C ALA A 103 6.42 -21.09 -26.30
N PHE A 104 6.22 -20.66 -25.06
CA PHE A 104 7.16 -20.87 -23.96
C PHE A 104 7.41 -22.36 -23.71
N ILE A 105 6.35 -23.14 -23.47
CA ILE A 105 6.46 -24.58 -23.17
C ILE A 105 7.23 -25.29 -24.29
N LYS A 106 6.93 -24.99 -25.55
CA LYS A 106 7.63 -25.58 -26.70
C LYS A 106 9.12 -25.22 -26.74
N ALA A 107 9.44 -23.95 -26.57
CA ALA A 107 10.82 -23.47 -26.62
C ALA A 107 11.65 -23.99 -25.43
N PHE A 108 11.05 -23.98 -24.23
CA PHE A 108 11.68 -24.49 -23.01
C PHE A 108 11.91 -26.00 -23.08
N THR A 109 10.92 -26.78 -23.53
CA THR A 109 11.07 -28.23 -23.74
C THR A 109 12.24 -28.53 -24.69
N THR A 110 12.33 -27.82 -25.81
CA THR A 110 13.43 -27.98 -26.79
C THR A 110 14.80 -27.66 -26.17
N ARG A 111 14.87 -26.66 -25.29
CA ARG A 111 16.11 -26.30 -24.58
C ARG A 111 16.51 -27.39 -23.60
N VAL A 112 15.57 -27.92 -22.83
CA VAL A 112 15.81 -29.01 -21.87
C VAL A 112 16.25 -30.28 -22.59
N GLU A 113 15.62 -30.66 -23.71
CA GLU A 113 16.03 -31.82 -24.52
C GLU A 113 17.46 -31.68 -25.07
N LYS A 114 17.89 -30.47 -25.44
CA LYS A 114 19.29 -30.24 -25.83
C LYS A 114 20.22 -30.35 -24.63
N ALA A 115 19.82 -29.80 -23.48
CA ALA A 115 20.61 -29.85 -22.25
C ALA A 115 20.74 -31.27 -21.69
N SER A 116 19.72 -32.11 -21.88
CA SER A 116 19.68 -33.50 -21.39
C SER A 116 20.76 -34.38 -22.02
N SER A 117 21.27 -33.99 -23.19
CA SER A 117 22.42 -34.63 -23.83
C SER A 117 23.77 -34.39 -23.13
N PHE A 118 23.85 -33.39 -22.25
CA PHE A 118 25.07 -33.00 -21.53
C PHE A 118 24.99 -33.24 -20.02
N ALA A 119 23.78 -33.29 -19.45
CA ALA A 119 23.53 -33.55 -18.04
C ALA A 119 22.17 -34.24 -17.86
N PRO A 120 21.95 -35.06 -16.82
CA PRO A 120 20.65 -35.63 -16.54
C PRO A 120 19.69 -34.53 -16.05
N ILE A 121 19.02 -33.88 -17.00
CA ILE A 121 18.03 -32.82 -16.78
C ILE A 121 16.77 -33.22 -17.55
N THR A 122 15.70 -33.51 -16.81
CA THR A 122 14.42 -33.91 -17.38
C THR A 122 13.29 -33.41 -16.50
N PHE A 123 12.15 -33.06 -17.09
CA PHE A 123 10.90 -32.84 -16.38
C PHE A 123 9.84 -33.78 -16.96
N SER A 124 8.86 -34.17 -16.15
CA SER A 124 7.78 -35.07 -16.53
C SER A 124 6.58 -34.32 -17.11
N GLU A 125 6.33 -33.11 -16.61
CA GLU A 125 5.17 -32.31 -16.99
C GLU A 125 5.48 -30.82 -16.82
N LEU A 126 5.03 -30.00 -17.79
CA LEU A 126 5.01 -28.55 -17.69
C LEU A 126 3.63 -28.07 -18.16
N THR A 127 2.84 -27.57 -17.23
CA THR A 127 1.45 -27.12 -17.46
C THR A 127 1.30 -25.65 -17.09
N TYR A 128 0.24 -25.03 -17.61
CA TYR A 128 -0.12 -23.67 -17.25
C TYR A 128 -1.62 -23.55 -16.97
N GLN A 129 -1.99 -22.61 -16.11
CA GLN A 129 -3.36 -22.21 -15.85
C GLN A 129 -3.42 -20.67 -15.83
N VAL A 130 -4.47 -20.11 -16.43
CA VAL A 130 -4.75 -18.68 -16.30
C VAL A 130 -5.57 -18.50 -15.03
N GLU A 131 -5.00 -17.80 -14.06
CA GLU A 131 -5.66 -17.44 -12.82
C GLU A 131 -6.18 -16.01 -12.93
N ASP A 132 -7.45 -15.80 -12.59
CA ASP A 132 -8.05 -14.48 -12.51
C ASP A 132 -8.30 -14.09 -11.05
N ASP A 133 -7.45 -13.21 -10.54
CA ASP A 133 -7.56 -12.66 -9.19
C ASP A 133 -8.73 -11.67 -9.03
N SER A 134 -9.55 -11.45 -10.06
CA SER A 134 -10.75 -10.62 -9.97
C SER A 134 -11.69 -11.06 -8.83
N ALA A 135 -11.76 -12.36 -8.53
CA ALA A 135 -12.55 -12.90 -7.41
C ALA A 135 -11.89 -12.68 -6.03
N TRP A 136 -10.59 -12.41 -5.97
CA TRP A 136 -9.86 -12.12 -4.72
C TRP A 136 -9.82 -10.63 -4.39
N LYS A 137 -10.00 -9.76 -5.40
CA LYS A 137 -10.02 -8.30 -5.27
C LYS A 137 -11.08 -7.77 -4.29
N ASP A 138 -12.15 -8.53 -4.04
CA ASP A 138 -13.28 -8.10 -3.20
C ASP A 138 -13.39 -8.83 -1.86
N LYS A 139 -12.57 -9.87 -1.58
CA LYS A 139 -12.66 -10.60 -0.30
C LYS A 139 -12.38 -9.74 0.93
N TRP A 140 -11.56 -8.70 0.78
CA TRP A 140 -11.34 -7.75 1.88
C TRP A 140 -12.60 -6.95 2.21
N LYS A 141 -13.52 -6.75 1.25
CA LYS A 141 -14.82 -6.07 1.47
C LYS A 141 -15.72 -6.85 2.40
N GLU A 142 -15.64 -8.18 2.41
CA GLU A 142 -16.40 -9.04 3.35
C GLU A 142 -15.97 -8.81 4.80
N ASN A 143 -14.70 -8.47 5.02
CA ASN A 143 -14.12 -8.24 6.35
C ASN A 143 -14.15 -6.77 6.78
N PHE A 144 -14.38 -5.83 5.85
CA PHE A 144 -14.49 -4.42 6.18
C PHE A 144 -15.90 -4.12 6.71
N LYS A 145 -16.04 -4.09 8.04
CA LYS A 145 -17.31 -3.82 8.74
C LYS A 145 -17.36 -2.42 9.32
N PRO A 146 -18.56 -1.85 9.53
CA PRO A 146 -18.70 -0.58 10.23
C PRO A 146 -18.02 -0.63 11.60
N PHE A 147 -17.36 0.47 11.97
CA PHE A 147 -16.66 0.57 13.24
C PHE A 147 -16.72 2.01 13.76
N ARG A 148 -16.78 2.14 15.09
CA ARG A 148 -16.78 3.44 15.76
C ARG A 148 -15.35 3.89 16.05
N ILE A 149 -15.05 5.14 15.73
CA ILE A 149 -13.81 5.82 16.14
C ILE A 149 -14.00 6.42 17.54
N ALA A 150 -15.21 6.90 17.81
CA ALA A 150 -15.65 7.45 19.07
C ALA A 150 -17.15 7.20 19.23
N ASP A 151 -17.70 7.55 20.39
CA ASP A 151 -19.09 7.24 20.74
C ASP A 151 -20.10 7.77 19.71
N ASP A 152 -19.84 8.91 19.09
CA ASP A 152 -20.69 9.63 18.14
C ASP A 152 -20.12 9.68 16.71
N VAL A 153 -19.05 8.96 16.40
CA VAL A 153 -18.44 8.94 15.04
C VAL A 153 -18.29 7.52 14.53
N LEU A 154 -19.11 7.19 13.53
CA LEU A 154 -19.14 5.90 12.85
C LEU A 154 -18.47 6.01 11.48
N ILE A 155 -17.60 5.07 11.17
CA ILE A 155 -17.05 4.86 9.82
C ILE A 155 -17.62 3.56 9.27
N LYS A 156 -18.10 3.59 8.02
CA LYS A 156 -18.58 2.40 7.33
C LYS A 156 -18.12 2.38 5.88
N PRO A 157 -17.99 1.20 5.26
CA PRO A 157 -17.93 1.13 3.82
C PRO A 157 -19.25 1.55 3.16
N THR A 158 -19.20 1.96 1.90
CA THR A 158 -20.39 2.34 1.12
C THR A 158 -21.42 1.22 1.00
N TRP A 159 -20.99 -0.04 0.92
CA TRP A 159 -21.87 -1.21 0.75
C TRP A 159 -22.48 -1.77 2.03
N GLU A 160 -22.00 -1.38 3.22
CA GLU A 160 -22.60 -1.83 4.48
C GLU A 160 -23.72 -0.86 4.93
N PRO A 161 -24.83 -1.37 5.49
CA PRO A 161 -25.87 -0.53 6.07
C PRO A 161 -25.35 0.23 7.30
N VAL A 162 -26.02 1.33 7.62
CA VAL A 162 -25.81 2.01 8.91
C VAL A 162 -26.33 1.06 10.02
N PRO A 163 -25.53 0.76 11.07
CA PRO A 163 -25.95 -0.05 12.20
C PRO A 163 -27.20 0.49 12.90
N GLU A 164 -28.06 -0.40 13.42
CA GLU A 164 -29.33 -0.04 14.07
C GLU A 164 -29.15 0.76 15.37
N ASP A 165 -27.99 0.65 16.01
CA ASP A 165 -27.61 1.40 17.21
C ASP A 165 -27.05 2.81 16.92
N CYS A 166 -27.04 3.24 15.65
CA CYS A 166 -26.62 4.58 15.26
C CYS A 166 -27.72 5.62 15.56
N SER A 167 -27.38 6.64 16.34
CA SER A 167 -28.28 7.76 16.63
C SER A 167 -28.34 8.73 15.43
N GLU A 168 -29.43 9.47 15.27
CA GLU A 168 -29.53 10.57 14.28
C GLU A 168 -28.50 11.68 14.52
N SER A 169 -28.00 11.80 15.75
CA SER A 169 -26.95 12.75 16.13
C SER A 169 -25.54 12.28 15.81
N ASP A 170 -25.36 11.00 15.46
CA ASP A 170 -24.04 10.43 15.19
C ASP A 170 -23.54 10.91 13.82
N ILE A 171 -22.25 11.22 13.76
CA ILE A 171 -21.56 11.49 12.51
C ILE A 171 -21.29 10.16 11.81
N VAL A 172 -21.86 9.98 10.62
CA VAL A 172 -21.63 8.80 9.78
C VAL A 172 -20.75 9.17 8.60
N LEU A 173 -19.58 8.54 8.52
CA LEU A 173 -18.63 8.69 7.43
C LEU A 173 -18.63 7.41 6.60
N SER A 174 -19.04 7.53 5.33
CA SER A 174 -19.01 6.44 4.36
C SER A 174 -17.75 6.50 3.50
N ILE A 175 -16.97 5.42 3.42
CA ILE A 175 -15.78 5.34 2.56
C ILE A 175 -15.96 4.23 1.53
N ASP A 176 -15.61 4.51 0.28
CA ASP A 176 -15.19 3.49 -0.66
C ASP A 176 -13.66 3.52 -0.76
N PRO A 177 -12.95 2.55 -0.20
CA PRO A 177 -11.50 2.54 -0.25
C PRO A 177 -10.97 2.40 -1.69
N GLY A 178 -11.75 1.86 -2.64
CA GLY A 178 -11.34 1.69 -4.03
C GLY A 178 -9.89 1.18 -4.16
N SER A 179 -9.05 1.93 -4.88
CA SER A 179 -7.58 1.74 -4.93
C SER A 179 -6.80 2.69 -4.00
N ALA A 180 -7.47 3.58 -3.26
CA ALA A 180 -6.84 4.60 -2.43
C ALA A 180 -6.58 4.07 -1.00
N PHE A 181 -5.40 4.34 -0.46
CA PHE A 181 -5.04 3.93 0.90
C PHE A 181 -5.87 4.68 1.96
N GLY A 182 -6.25 4.00 3.05
CA GLY A 182 -6.92 4.63 4.20
C GLY A 182 -8.37 4.16 4.43
N THR A 183 -8.55 2.89 4.83
CA THR A 183 -9.87 2.35 5.24
C THR A 183 -10.34 2.87 6.60
N GLY A 184 -9.45 3.49 7.37
CA GLY A 184 -9.71 4.02 8.71
C GLY A 184 -9.63 3.01 9.86
N THR A 185 -9.53 1.71 9.55
CA THR A 185 -9.46 0.65 10.57
C THR A 185 -8.14 0.64 11.33
N HIS A 186 -7.08 1.12 10.68
CA HIS A 186 -5.73 1.19 11.21
C HIS A 186 -5.63 2.17 12.39
N GLU A 187 -4.82 1.81 13.38
CA GLU A 187 -4.61 2.55 14.63
C GLU A 187 -4.19 4.00 14.38
N THR A 188 -3.37 4.24 13.35
CA THR A 188 -2.88 5.58 13.03
C THR A 188 -3.98 6.53 12.59
N THR A 189 -4.98 6.04 11.84
CA THR A 189 -6.14 6.85 11.46
C THR A 189 -7.01 7.17 12.66
N LYS A 190 -7.23 6.21 13.57
CA LYS A 190 -7.94 6.44 14.84
C LYS A 190 -7.26 7.51 15.68
N LEU A 191 -5.93 7.42 15.83
CA LEU A 191 -5.14 8.41 16.55
C LEU A 191 -5.31 9.81 15.95
N CYS A 192 -5.21 9.97 14.62
CA CYS A 192 -5.42 11.27 13.97
C CYS A 192 -6.85 11.80 14.16
N LEU A 193 -7.86 10.96 13.97
CA LEU A 193 -9.26 11.37 14.08
C LEU A 193 -9.61 11.80 15.49
N LEU A 194 -9.21 11.04 16.51
CA LEU A 194 -9.42 11.39 17.91
C LEU A 194 -8.74 12.72 18.25
N SER A 195 -7.51 12.95 17.78
CA SER A 195 -6.83 14.22 17.99
C SER A 195 -7.51 15.37 17.24
N LEU A 196 -7.86 15.20 15.96
CA LEU A 196 -8.51 16.25 15.14
C LEU A 196 -9.77 16.80 15.80
N ARG A 197 -10.60 15.92 16.37
CA ARG A 197 -11.85 16.29 17.02
C ARG A 197 -11.69 17.33 18.13
N ASN A 198 -10.56 17.33 18.83
CA ASN A 198 -10.32 18.26 19.94
C ASN A 198 -10.05 19.70 19.46
N TYR A 199 -9.72 19.90 18.19
CA TYR A 199 -9.26 21.18 17.65
C TYR A 199 -10.14 21.73 16.51
N ILE A 200 -11.16 20.99 16.06
CA ILE A 200 -12.08 21.45 15.01
C ILE A 200 -13.14 22.39 15.58
N HIS A 201 -13.33 23.50 14.88
CA HIS A 201 -14.35 24.51 15.11
C HIS A 201 -14.96 24.93 13.75
N ASP A 202 -16.09 25.65 13.79
CA ASP A 202 -16.86 26.03 12.58
C ASP A 202 -16.06 26.82 11.53
N ASP A 203 -15.00 27.53 11.94
CA ASP A 203 -14.14 28.31 11.05
C ASP A 203 -12.81 27.62 10.68
N THR A 204 -12.59 26.40 11.17
CA THR A 204 -11.32 25.68 10.97
C THR A 204 -11.07 25.40 9.49
N ARG A 205 -9.94 25.87 8.97
CA ARG A 205 -9.39 25.44 7.69
C ARG A 205 -8.37 24.34 7.93
N LEU A 206 -8.62 23.16 7.37
CA LEU A 206 -7.75 21.99 7.49
C LEU A 206 -6.88 21.83 6.24
N MET A 207 -5.63 21.42 6.46
CA MET A 207 -4.78 20.81 5.43
C MET A 207 -4.56 19.33 5.73
N ASP A 208 -4.78 18.45 4.74
CA ASP A 208 -4.52 17.01 4.83
C ASP A 208 -3.38 16.64 3.86
N ALA A 209 -2.20 16.35 4.39
CA ALA A 209 -0.98 16.08 3.63
C ALA A 209 -0.71 14.57 3.55
N GLY A 210 -0.92 14.00 2.36
CA GLY A 210 -1.00 12.55 2.14
C GLY A 210 -2.42 12.05 2.40
N CYS A 211 -3.40 12.59 1.66
CA CYS A 211 -4.81 12.41 2.00
C CYS A 211 -5.35 11.00 1.73
N GLY A 212 -4.75 10.21 0.84
CA GLY A 212 -5.22 8.84 0.55
C GLY A 212 -6.69 8.83 0.13
N SER A 213 -7.52 8.10 0.87
CA SER A 213 -8.98 8.04 0.69
C SER A 213 -9.74 9.33 1.05
N GLY A 214 -9.06 10.31 1.66
CA GLY A 214 -9.64 11.56 2.12
C GLY A 214 -10.30 11.47 3.51
N ILE A 215 -10.14 10.34 4.21
CA ILE A 215 -10.90 10.03 5.43
C ILE A 215 -10.73 11.06 6.55
N LEU A 216 -9.53 11.63 6.72
CA LEU A 216 -9.27 12.65 7.76
C LEU A 216 -9.91 13.98 7.39
N ALA A 217 -9.75 14.43 6.14
CA ALA A 217 -10.39 15.62 5.61
C ALA A 217 -11.92 15.56 5.69
N ILE A 218 -12.52 14.45 5.23
CA ILE A 218 -13.96 14.25 5.24
C ILE A 218 -14.48 14.21 6.69
N ALA A 219 -13.83 13.47 7.58
CA ALA A 219 -14.21 13.44 8.99
C ALA A 219 -14.18 14.83 9.61
N ALA A 220 -13.16 15.63 9.31
CA ALA A 220 -13.07 16.98 9.83
C ALA A 220 -14.21 17.88 9.33
N LEU A 221 -14.57 17.78 8.05
CA LEU A 221 -15.67 18.55 7.46
C LEU A 221 -17.03 18.14 8.04
N LEU A 222 -17.23 16.85 8.33
CA LEU A 222 -18.42 16.34 9.00
C LEU A 222 -18.45 16.77 10.49
N CYS A 223 -17.29 16.94 11.12
CA CYS A 223 -17.17 17.48 12.48
C CYS A 223 -17.28 19.02 12.55
N GLY A 224 -17.52 19.70 11.43
CA GLY A 224 -17.80 21.14 11.39
C GLY A 224 -16.70 22.02 10.81
N ALA A 225 -15.56 21.47 10.39
CA ALA A 225 -14.50 22.28 9.77
C ALA A 225 -15.03 23.05 8.54
N LYS A 226 -14.61 24.30 8.38
CA LYS A 226 -15.06 25.17 7.29
C LYS A 226 -14.71 24.63 5.91
N SER A 227 -13.43 24.28 5.73
CA SER A 227 -12.92 23.72 4.49
C SER A 227 -11.70 22.84 4.72
N ALA A 228 -11.43 21.94 3.78
CA ALA A 228 -10.26 21.08 3.75
C ALA A 228 -9.51 21.21 2.42
N PHE A 229 -8.19 21.31 2.50
CA PHE A 229 -7.28 21.26 1.36
C PHE A 229 -6.43 20.01 1.48
N CYS A 230 -6.54 19.12 0.50
CA CYS A 230 -5.92 17.81 0.49
C CYS A 230 -4.84 17.78 -0.58
N LEU A 231 -3.74 17.10 -0.29
CA LEU A 231 -2.72 16.80 -1.29
C LEU A 231 -2.23 15.37 -1.16
N ASP A 232 -1.90 14.78 -2.30
CA ASP A 232 -1.28 13.48 -2.39
C ASP A 232 -0.35 13.40 -3.60
N ILE A 233 0.64 12.50 -3.54
CA ILE A 233 1.53 12.18 -4.65
C ILE A 233 0.93 11.13 -5.58
N ASP A 234 -0.11 10.42 -5.15
CA ASP A 234 -0.86 9.50 -5.99
C ASP A 234 -2.09 10.22 -6.58
N PRO A 235 -2.19 10.38 -7.92
CA PRO A 235 -3.38 10.96 -8.54
C PRO A 235 -4.66 10.15 -8.24
N SER A 236 -4.55 8.84 -7.98
CA SER A 236 -5.69 7.99 -7.61
C SER A 236 -6.26 8.37 -6.24
N ALA A 237 -5.40 8.77 -5.30
CA ALA A 237 -5.81 9.26 -3.98
C ALA A 237 -6.57 10.58 -4.09
N VAL A 238 -6.15 11.47 -5.00
CA VAL A 238 -6.83 12.74 -5.27
C VAL A 238 -8.25 12.49 -5.79
N THR A 239 -8.40 11.60 -6.77
CA THR A 239 -9.72 11.20 -7.28
C THR A 239 -10.57 10.57 -6.18
N GLY A 240 -10.02 9.58 -5.45
CA GLY A 240 -10.74 8.88 -4.39
C GLY A 240 -11.17 9.81 -3.24
N THR A 241 -10.37 10.82 -2.90
CA THR A 241 -10.72 11.84 -1.90
C THR A 241 -11.96 12.63 -2.31
N ILE A 242 -12.05 13.06 -3.58
CA ILE A 242 -13.20 13.81 -4.07
C ILE A 242 -14.44 12.91 -4.16
N GLU A 243 -14.31 11.70 -4.71
CA GLU A 243 -15.41 10.73 -4.80
C GLU A 243 -15.98 10.39 -3.41
N ASN A 244 -15.10 10.14 -2.43
CA ASN A 244 -15.52 9.91 -1.05
C ASN A 244 -16.16 11.15 -0.41
N ALA A 245 -15.70 12.35 -0.72
CA ALA A 245 -16.34 13.56 -0.23
C ALA A 245 -17.76 13.72 -0.80
N GLU A 246 -17.96 13.45 -2.09
CA GLU A 246 -19.27 13.45 -2.74
C GLU A 246 -20.23 12.42 -2.12
N ILE A 247 -19.74 11.20 -1.84
CA ILE A 247 -20.49 10.14 -1.15
C ILE A 247 -21.01 10.62 0.22
N ASN A 248 -20.24 11.44 0.92
CA ASN A 248 -20.61 12.01 2.22
C ASN A 248 -21.39 13.33 2.12
N GLY A 249 -21.80 13.74 0.92
CA GLY A 249 -22.57 14.97 0.71
C GLY A 249 -21.79 16.25 1.01
N ILE A 250 -20.47 16.20 0.94
CA ILE A 250 -19.61 17.38 1.13
C ILE A 250 -19.72 18.27 -0.11
N ASP A 251 -20.03 19.56 0.10
CA ASP A 251 -20.08 20.53 -0.98
C ASP A 251 -18.69 20.75 -1.60
N ALA A 252 -18.61 20.77 -2.93
CA ALA A 252 -17.36 20.92 -3.68
C ALA A 252 -16.61 22.23 -3.38
N SER A 253 -17.27 23.25 -2.83
CA SER A 253 -16.61 24.49 -2.36
C SER A 253 -15.88 24.32 -1.02
N ARG A 254 -16.17 23.27 -0.25
CA ARG A 254 -15.59 23.01 1.07
C ARG A 254 -14.39 22.07 1.02
N ILE A 255 -14.17 21.35 -0.07
CA ILE A 255 -13.03 20.45 -0.21
C ILE A 255 -12.30 20.68 -1.53
N THR A 256 -10.98 20.66 -1.47
CA THR A 256 -10.13 20.66 -2.66
C THR A 256 -9.07 19.59 -2.48
N ALA A 257 -8.82 18.79 -3.50
CA ALA A 257 -7.73 17.82 -3.53
C ALA A 257 -6.85 18.07 -4.75
N ILE A 258 -5.52 18.04 -4.58
CA ILE A 258 -4.57 18.23 -5.68
C ILE A 258 -3.50 17.14 -5.68
N HIS A 259 -3.00 16.83 -6.86
CA HIS A 259 -1.83 15.98 -7.04
C HIS A 259 -0.56 16.84 -6.92
N ALA A 260 0.18 16.69 -5.83
CA ALA A 260 1.39 17.47 -5.54
C ALA A 260 2.28 16.78 -4.51
N ASN A 261 3.59 16.97 -4.61
CA ASN A 261 4.53 16.56 -3.58
C ASN A 261 4.95 17.79 -2.77
N ILE A 262 4.46 17.93 -1.53
CA ILE A 262 4.76 19.11 -0.72
C ILE A 262 6.26 19.32 -0.46
N LEU A 263 7.08 18.25 -0.46
CA LEU A 263 8.54 18.37 -0.27
C LEU A 263 9.25 19.01 -1.46
N GLU A 264 8.64 18.93 -2.65
CA GLU A 264 9.20 19.46 -3.90
C GLU A 264 8.47 20.75 -4.36
N ASP A 265 7.16 20.80 -4.13
CA ASP A 265 6.24 21.80 -4.68
C ASP A 265 5.75 22.84 -3.65
N ALA A 266 6.36 22.90 -2.45
CA ALA A 266 5.88 23.74 -1.35
C ALA A 266 5.53 25.18 -1.77
N ALA A 267 6.39 25.83 -2.56
CA ALA A 267 6.16 27.19 -3.02
C ALA A 267 4.94 27.33 -3.97
N ALA A 268 4.73 26.34 -4.84
CA ALA A 268 3.59 26.30 -5.75
C ALA A 268 2.29 26.04 -4.99
N VAL A 269 2.30 25.07 -4.07
CA VAL A 269 1.15 24.77 -3.18
C VAL A 269 0.79 26.00 -2.35
N LYS A 270 1.76 26.67 -1.74
CA LYS A 270 1.52 27.87 -0.91
C LYS A 270 0.88 29.01 -1.69
N LYS A 271 1.26 29.18 -2.97
CA LYS A 271 0.65 30.17 -3.88
C LYS A 271 -0.82 29.84 -4.17
N GLN A 272 -1.17 28.56 -4.23
CA GLN A 272 -2.54 28.09 -4.50
C GLN A 272 -3.42 28.18 -3.26
N THR A 273 -2.90 27.86 -2.07
CA THR A 273 -3.67 27.84 -0.82
C THR A 273 -3.89 29.23 -0.22
N GLY A 274 -2.99 30.18 -0.52
CA GLY A 274 -3.07 31.55 -0.04
C GLY A 274 -2.81 31.65 1.46
N GLU A 275 -3.87 31.83 2.25
CA GLU A 275 -3.77 31.98 3.71
C GLU A 275 -3.42 30.64 4.39
N PRO A 276 -2.59 30.64 5.46
CA PRO A 276 -2.29 29.44 6.25
C PRO A 276 -3.53 28.80 6.89
N PHE A 277 -3.40 27.52 7.20
CA PHE A 277 -4.42 26.65 7.79
C PHE A 277 -4.41 26.72 9.32
N ASP A 278 -5.57 26.46 9.94
CA ASP A 278 -5.70 26.36 11.39
C ASP A 278 -5.13 25.04 11.91
N ILE A 279 -5.31 23.98 11.11
CA ILE A 279 -4.82 22.64 11.41
C ILE A 279 -4.18 22.06 10.14
N ALA A 280 -3.03 21.41 10.27
CA ALA A 280 -2.51 20.46 9.29
C ALA A 280 -2.48 19.07 9.90
N VAL A 281 -2.82 18.05 9.11
CA VAL A 281 -2.74 16.65 9.49
C VAL A 281 -1.93 15.87 8.46
N ALA A 282 -1.11 14.92 8.92
CA ALA A 282 -0.36 14.01 8.07
C ALA A 282 -0.30 12.61 8.70
N ASN A 283 -0.96 11.63 8.09
CA ASN A 283 -0.90 10.23 8.51
C ASN A 283 -0.07 9.42 7.50
N ILE A 284 1.25 9.60 7.57
CA ILE A 284 2.21 9.09 6.58
C ILE A 284 3.44 8.54 7.30
N LEU A 285 4.37 7.92 6.56
CA LEU A 285 5.55 7.31 7.16
C LEU A 285 6.46 8.34 7.84
N ALA A 286 7.09 7.93 8.95
CA ALA A 286 8.03 8.75 9.71
C ALA A 286 9.17 9.33 8.84
N ASP A 287 9.65 8.57 7.85
CA ASP A 287 10.72 9.00 6.95
C ASP A 287 10.28 10.15 6.02
N VAL A 288 8.97 10.36 5.87
CA VAL A 288 8.37 11.50 5.16
C VAL A 288 8.02 12.62 6.12
N ILE A 289 7.55 12.31 7.34
CA ILE A 289 7.19 13.32 8.36
C ILE A 289 8.40 14.15 8.76
N ILE A 290 9.58 13.52 8.93
CA ILE A 290 10.81 14.23 9.32
C ILE A 290 11.15 15.35 8.34
N PRO A 291 11.35 15.11 7.03
CA PRO A 291 11.59 16.20 6.08
C PRO A 291 10.37 17.10 5.91
N LEU A 292 9.14 16.58 6.00
CA LEU A 292 7.92 17.40 5.95
C LEU A 292 7.88 18.47 7.03
N SER A 293 8.39 18.15 8.23
CA SER A 293 8.39 19.08 9.37
C SER A 293 9.19 20.36 9.11
N ASP A 294 10.13 20.34 8.15
CA ASP A 294 10.89 21.53 7.72
C ASP A 294 10.01 22.55 6.97
N TYR A 295 8.93 22.09 6.32
CA TYR A 295 8.09 22.89 5.43
C TYR A 295 6.67 23.09 5.93
N ILE A 296 6.09 22.12 6.63
CA ILE A 296 4.65 22.14 6.95
C ILE A 296 4.28 23.31 7.88
N GLY A 297 5.21 23.77 8.72
CA GLY A 297 4.99 24.91 9.60
C GLY A 297 4.69 26.22 8.86
N ASP A 298 5.12 26.35 7.61
CA ASP A 298 4.85 27.50 6.75
C ASP A 298 3.42 27.56 6.22
N PHE A 299 2.70 26.43 6.30
CA PHE A 299 1.30 26.30 5.92
C PHE A 299 0.36 26.46 7.11
N ILE A 300 0.88 26.54 8.34
CA ILE A 300 0.06 26.58 9.56
C ILE A 300 0.11 28.00 10.15
N LYS A 301 -1.03 28.49 10.63
CA LYS A 301 -1.10 29.78 11.33
C LYS A 301 -0.23 29.74 12.61
N PRO A 302 0.32 30.87 13.07
CA PRO A 302 0.90 30.95 14.41
C PRO A 302 -0.10 30.48 15.47
N GLY A 303 0.29 29.55 16.34
CA GLY A 303 -0.58 28.92 17.32
C GLY A 303 -1.51 27.83 16.76
N GLY A 304 -1.48 27.58 15.45
CA GLY A 304 -2.21 26.49 14.79
C GLY A 304 -1.60 25.12 15.10
N ILE A 305 -2.33 24.07 14.73
CA ILE A 305 -2.04 22.70 15.16
C ILE A 305 -1.48 21.86 14.01
N PHE A 306 -0.45 21.08 14.29
CA PHE A 306 0.02 20.00 13.42
C PHE A 306 -0.23 18.65 14.09
N ILE A 307 -0.95 17.76 13.42
CA ILE A 307 -1.19 16.39 13.87
C ILE A 307 -0.45 15.45 12.93
N SER A 308 0.43 14.61 13.48
CA SER A 308 1.17 13.63 12.69
C SER A 308 1.02 12.23 13.26
N SER A 309 0.85 11.22 12.40
CA SER A 309 0.70 9.79 12.75
C SER A 309 1.27 8.94 11.60
N GLY A 310 1.17 7.61 11.67
CA GLY A 310 1.88 6.72 10.74
C GLY A 310 3.32 6.42 11.21
N ILE A 311 3.57 6.64 12.50
CA ILE A 311 4.89 6.56 13.12
C ILE A 311 4.94 5.30 13.97
N LEU A 312 5.81 4.36 13.61
CA LEU A 312 6.14 3.24 14.50
C LEU A 312 6.84 3.75 15.75
N ASN A 313 6.56 3.14 16.90
CA ASN A 313 7.10 3.57 18.20
C ASN A 313 8.63 3.68 18.18
N GLU A 314 9.33 2.78 17.49
CA GLU A 314 10.79 2.79 17.33
C GLU A 314 11.33 4.03 16.59
N LYS A 315 10.53 4.64 15.70
CA LYS A 315 10.90 5.86 14.96
C LYS A 315 10.40 7.15 15.62
N SER A 316 9.60 7.04 16.69
CA SER A 316 8.92 8.20 17.29
C SER A 316 9.87 9.25 17.85
N ASP A 317 10.97 8.85 18.47
CA ASP A 317 11.97 9.79 19.01
C ASP A 317 12.62 10.62 17.90
N ALA A 318 12.88 10.03 16.72
CA ALA A 318 13.45 10.75 15.59
C ALA A 318 12.48 11.82 15.03
N VAL A 319 11.19 11.50 14.99
CA VAL A 319 10.13 12.44 14.59
C VAL A 319 9.98 13.55 15.62
N GLU A 320 9.92 13.22 16.91
CA GLU A 320 9.86 14.19 18.01
C GLU A 320 11.02 15.20 17.94
N GLN A 321 12.25 14.73 17.73
CA GLN A 321 13.39 15.63 17.57
C GLN A 321 13.29 16.52 16.32
N ALA A 322 12.75 16.02 15.21
CA ALA A 322 12.54 16.84 14.02
C ALA A 322 11.51 17.95 14.26
N LEU A 323 10.38 17.62 14.89
CA LEU A 323 9.34 18.58 15.26
C LEU A 323 9.89 19.70 16.16
N LEU A 324 10.62 19.32 17.23
CA LEU A 324 11.22 20.28 18.16
C LEU A 324 12.24 21.19 17.47
N ARG A 325 13.09 20.66 16.59
CA ARG A 325 14.05 21.45 15.79
C ARG A 325 13.36 22.48 14.89
N ASN A 326 12.16 22.15 14.41
CA ASN A 326 11.37 22.99 13.52
C ASN A 326 10.39 23.93 14.25
N ASN A 327 10.68 24.21 15.52
CA ASN A 327 9.94 25.13 16.38
C ASN A 327 8.47 24.75 16.54
N PHE A 328 8.17 23.46 16.62
CA PHE A 328 6.89 22.98 17.10
C PHE A 328 6.96 22.72 18.61
N THR A 329 5.89 23.06 19.32
CA THR A 329 5.69 22.67 20.72
C THR A 329 4.85 21.40 20.75
N ILE A 330 5.36 20.31 21.32
CA ILE A 330 4.59 19.07 21.46
C ILE A 330 3.58 19.25 22.60
N LEU A 331 2.30 19.15 22.27
CA LEU A 331 1.19 19.21 23.23
C LEU A 331 0.84 17.81 23.73
N GLU A 332 0.81 16.84 22.81
CA GLU A 332 0.43 15.46 23.11
C GLU A 332 1.31 14.48 22.34
N ARG A 333 1.62 13.35 22.97
CA ARG A 333 2.15 12.14 22.35
C ARG A 333 1.20 11.00 22.70
N ASN A 334 0.48 10.51 21.70
CA ASN A 334 -0.52 9.47 21.87
C ASN A 334 -0.01 8.15 21.28
N THR A 335 -0.42 7.02 21.84
CA THR A 335 0.04 5.69 21.42
C THR A 335 -1.12 4.72 21.36
N MET A 336 -1.18 3.91 20.29
CA MET A 336 -2.16 2.84 20.11
C MET A 336 -1.47 1.66 19.41
N GLY A 337 -1.32 0.55 20.14
CA GLY A 337 -0.47 -0.55 19.69
C GLY A 337 0.98 -0.09 19.52
N ASP A 338 1.58 -0.42 18.38
CA ASP A 338 2.95 -0.02 18.02
C ASP A 338 3.04 1.36 17.36
N TRP A 339 1.91 2.08 17.25
CA TRP A 339 1.82 3.34 16.52
C TRP A 339 1.73 4.54 17.45
N VAL A 340 2.39 5.62 17.05
CA VAL A 340 2.46 6.89 17.76
C VAL A 340 1.86 8.00 16.90
N SER A 341 1.18 8.93 17.55
CA SER A 341 0.85 10.23 16.97
C SER A 341 1.35 11.37 17.85
N PHE A 342 1.65 12.50 17.22
CA PHE A 342 1.98 13.75 17.89
C PHE A 342 0.95 14.82 17.55
N VAL A 343 0.53 15.56 18.57
CA VAL A 343 -0.19 16.83 18.41
C VAL A 343 0.76 17.95 18.80
N CYS A 344 0.99 18.86 17.87
CA CYS A 344 1.95 19.95 18.03
C CYS A 344 1.29 21.29 17.76
N GLN A 345 1.79 22.34 18.43
CA GLN A 345 1.45 23.72 18.14
C GLN A 345 2.60 24.42 17.41
N LYS A 346 2.28 25.21 16.37
CA LYS A 346 3.25 25.99 15.60
C LYS A 346 3.58 27.34 16.26
#